data_AF-A0A9E6AWQ1-F1
#
_entry.id   AF-A0A9E6AWQ1-F1
#
_cell.length_a   1.000
_cell.length_b   1.000
_cell.length_c   1.000
_cell.angle_alpha   90.00
_cell.angle_beta   90.00
_cell.angle_gamma   90.00
#
_symmetry.space_group_name_H-M   'P 1'
#
loop_
_entity.id
_entity.type
_entity.pdbx_description
1 polymer ?
#
loop_
_entity_poly.entity_id
_entity_poly.type
_entity_poly.pdbx_seq_one_letter_code
_entity_poly.pdbx_strand_id
1 'polypeptide(L)'
;MAKSMNDIPSGEDGISVLENNPERITQQPFLALLGRMQNAKKNLNASKSKYDTIRKEMKNDGVSLKVLDFITKLMSMEDEDVVMMFHQIEDYMVFVGIDALRQLDLFGEKQEASDDTIEKAAYDAGYRAAHLSPDDATNPYQKGENIFEHWENGFSKGIEAAKAARLKANKPELEIVQ
;
A
#
# COMPACT_ATOMS: atom_id res chain seq x y z
N MET A 1 -1.43 88.92 16.44
CA MET A 1 -0.13 88.81 17.14
C MET A 1 -0.37 87.85 18.31
N ALA A 2 0.31 86.73 18.52
CA ALA A 2 1.71 86.38 18.33
C ALA A 2 1.93 84.92 17.85
N LYS A 3 3.12 84.67 17.27
CA LYS A 3 3.71 83.38 16.88
C LYS A 3 4.38 82.67 18.07
N SER A 4 4.42 81.34 18.07
CA SER A 4 5.61 80.47 18.31
C SER A 4 5.16 79.00 18.20
N MET A 5 5.49 78.19 17.19
CA MET A 5 6.77 77.53 16.84
C MET A 5 7.31 76.57 17.93
N ASN A 6 7.60 75.34 17.48
CA ASN A 6 8.46 74.28 18.05
C ASN A 6 7.79 73.35 19.09
N ASP A 7 7.78 72.01 19.01
CA ASP A 7 8.66 71.02 18.37
C ASP A 7 7.91 69.71 18.02
N ILE A 8 8.29 69.05 16.92
CA ILE A 8 8.14 67.58 16.69
C ILE A 8 9.56 67.03 16.76
N PRO A 9 9.89 66.06 17.64
CA PRO A 9 9.92 64.64 17.24
C PRO A 9 9.56 63.72 18.44
N SER A 10 9.40 62.40 18.42
CA SER A 10 9.59 61.27 17.50
C SER A 10 9.16 60.05 18.33
N GLY A 11 8.84 58.93 17.68
CA GLY A 11 8.75 57.64 18.36
C GLY A 11 7.30 57.24 18.53
N GLU A 12 6.71 56.60 17.54
CA GLU A 12 6.86 55.16 17.25
C GLU A 12 5.64 54.41 17.81
N ASP A 13 5.15 53.53 16.94
CA ASP A 13 4.30 52.39 17.28
C ASP A 13 2.81 52.65 17.48
N GLY A 14 2.22 53.27 16.45
CA GLY A 14 0.80 53.14 16.12
C GLY A 14 0.56 52.39 14.81
N ILE A 15 1.30 51.29 14.59
CA ILE A 15 1.03 50.17 13.65
C ILE A 15 0.04 50.53 12.51
N SER A 16 0.55 51.15 11.45
CA SER A 16 -0.07 51.04 10.13
C SER A 16 0.21 49.64 9.59
N VAL A 17 -0.63 48.68 9.93
CA VAL A 17 -0.66 47.38 9.25
C VAL A 17 -2.04 47.22 8.64
N LEU A 18 -2.28 48.02 7.61
CA LEU A 18 -3.39 47.87 6.67
C LEU A 18 -2.95 47.22 5.35
N GLU A 19 -1.80 46.54 5.31
CA GLU A 19 -1.32 45.92 4.08
C GLU A 19 -0.98 44.44 4.27
N ASN A 20 -1.61 43.65 3.41
CA ASN A 20 -1.40 42.23 3.10
C ASN A 20 -2.10 41.20 3.99
N ASN A 21 -3.43 41.08 3.83
CA ASN A 21 -4.16 39.87 4.25
C ASN A 21 -4.75 39.21 2.98
N PRO A 22 -4.16 38.12 2.46
CA PRO A 22 -4.68 37.47 1.26
C PRO A 22 -5.99 36.77 1.64
N GLU A 23 -7.09 37.28 1.09
CA GLU A 23 -8.42 36.66 1.05
C GLU A 23 -9.13 36.44 2.40
N ARG A 24 -9.71 37.50 2.97
CA ARG A 24 -10.84 37.33 3.90
C ARG A 24 -12.01 36.70 3.14
N ILE A 25 -12.18 35.38 3.27
CA ILE A 25 -13.39 34.68 2.83
C ILE A 25 -14.59 35.45 3.40
N THR A 26 -15.42 36.02 2.53
CA THR A 26 -16.62 36.75 2.95
C THR A 26 -17.58 35.77 3.65
N GLN A 27 -18.46 36.26 4.54
CA GLN A 27 -19.31 35.39 5.37
C GLN A 27 -20.13 34.38 4.56
N GLN A 28 -20.57 34.74 3.35
CA GLN A 28 -21.39 33.86 2.50
C GLN A 28 -20.64 32.63 1.95
N PRO A 29 -19.48 32.77 1.28
CA PRO A 29 -18.66 31.62 0.88
C PRO A 29 -18.29 30.69 2.03
N PHE A 30 -17.98 31.24 3.21
CA PHE A 30 -17.70 30.43 4.41
C PHE A 30 -18.91 29.60 4.84
N LEU A 31 -20.10 30.20 4.95
CA LEU A 31 -21.32 29.50 5.32
C LEU A 31 -21.72 28.44 4.27
N ALA A 32 -21.52 28.71 2.99
CA ALA A 32 -21.77 27.75 1.92
C ALA A 32 -20.83 26.53 2.01
N LEU A 33 -19.53 26.74 2.25
CA LEU A 33 -18.55 25.66 2.44
C LEU A 33 -18.84 24.86 3.72
N LEU A 34 -19.21 25.54 4.82
CA LEU A 34 -19.60 24.89 6.08
C LEU A 34 -20.84 24.01 5.89
N GLY A 35 -21.85 24.50 5.16
CA GLY A 35 -23.04 23.70 4.82
C GLY A 35 -22.71 22.48 3.98
N ARG A 36 -21.83 22.62 2.96
CA ARG A 36 -21.34 21.47 2.17
C ARG A 36 -20.60 20.45 3.04
N MET A 37 -19.75 20.92 3.95
CA MET A 37 -19.02 20.06 4.88
C MET A 37 -19.94 19.32 5.85
N GLN A 38 -20.94 20.01 6.42
CA GLN A 38 -21.93 19.38 7.30
C GLN A 38 -22.78 18.34 6.57
N ASN A 39 -23.19 18.63 5.33
CA ASN A 39 -23.90 17.67 4.48
C ASN A 39 -23.03 16.45 4.16
N ALA A 40 -21.77 16.65 3.80
CA ALA A 40 -20.83 15.54 3.57
C ALA A 40 -20.65 14.68 4.83
N LYS A 41 -20.54 15.30 6.02
CA LYS A 41 -20.47 14.60 7.31
C LYS A 41 -21.74 13.79 7.61
N LYS A 42 -22.92 14.36 7.31
CA LYS A 42 -24.19 13.65 7.47
C LYS A 42 -24.27 12.42 6.55
N ASN A 43 -23.82 12.56 5.30
CA ASN A 43 -23.78 11.46 4.34
C ASN A 43 -22.80 10.36 4.78
N LEU A 44 -21.61 10.72 5.26
CA LEU A 44 -20.65 9.77 5.83
C LEU A 44 -21.26 8.96 6.98
N ASN A 45 -21.92 9.63 7.92
CA ASN A 45 -22.56 8.98 9.07
C ASN A 45 -23.69 8.03 8.63
N ALA A 46 -24.50 8.44 7.64
CA ALA A 46 -25.56 7.59 7.09
C ALA A 46 -24.98 6.34 6.39
N SER A 47 -23.95 6.50 5.58
CA SER A 47 -23.27 5.39 4.91
C SER A 47 -22.61 4.45 5.91
N LYS A 48 -21.96 4.98 6.95
CA LYS A 48 -21.39 4.17 8.03
C LYS A 48 -22.45 3.36 8.78
N SER A 49 -23.59 3.98 9.10
CA SER A 49 -24.72 3.28 9.75
C SER A 49 -25.27 2.13 8.89
N LYS A 50 -25.39 2.34 7.56
CA LYS A 50 -25.79 1.28 6.63
C LYS A 50 -24.77 0.14 6.58
N TYR A 51 -23.48 0.48 6.48
CA TYR A 51 -22.40 -0.51 6.52
C TYR A 51 -22.44 -1.34 7.81
N ASP A 52 -22.60 -0.69 8.97
CA ASP A 52 -22.67 -1.37 10.27
C ASP A 52 -23.91 -2.28 10.38
N THR A 53 -25.01 -1.91 9.71
CA THR A 53 -26.24 -2.73 9.67
C THR A 53 -26.02 -4.00 8.85
N ILE A 54 -25.49 -3.88 7.63
CA ILE A 54 -25.17 -5.03 6.76
C ILE A 54 -24.14 -5.94 7.45
N ARG A 55 -23.14 -5.35 8.10
CA ARG A 55 -22.12 -6.09 8.85
C ARG A 55 -22.75 -6.90 10.01
N LYS A 56 -23.76 -6.36 10.69
CA LYS A 56 -24.50 -7.09 11.73
C LYS A 56 -25.36 -8.21 11.14
N GLU A 57 -26.01 -7.97 10.00
CA GLU A 57 -26.79 -8.99 9.29
C GLU A 57 -25.89 -10.17 8.88
N MET A 58 -24.76 -9.91 8.22
CA MET A 58 -23.79 -10.95 7.87
C MET A 58 -23.30 -11.74 9.10
N LYS A 59 -23.07 -11.07 10.24
CA LYS A 59 -22.73 -11.76 11.49
C LYS A 59 -23.87 -12.65 11.98
N ASN A 60 -25.11 -12.17 11.93
CA ASN A 60 -26.29 -12.92 12.34
C ASN A 60 -26.52 -14.14 11.44
N ASP A 61 -26.14 -14.03 10.16
CA ASP A 61 -26.17 -15.13 9.18
C ASP A 61 -24.99 -16.12 9.34
N GLY A 62 -24.13 -15.92 10.34
CA GLY A 62 -23.03 -16.83 10.69
C GLY A 62 -21.70 -16.51 10.01
N VAL A 63 -21.58 -15.40 9.27
CA VAL A 63 -20.31 -15.00 8.65
C VAL A 63 -19.33 -14.52 9.73
N SER A 64 -18.10 -15.03 9.68
CA SER A 64 -17.01 -14.55 10.52
C SER A 64 -16.58 -13.15 10.10
N LEU A 65 -16.81 -12.16 10.97
CA LEU A 65 -16.40 -10.77 10.71
C LEU A 65 -14.88 -10.62 10.49
N LYS A 66 -14.07 -11.47 11.13
CA LYS A 66 -12.62 -11.46 10.92
C LYS A 66 -12.26 -11.88 9.50
N VAL A 67 -12.94 -12.89 8.97
CA VAL A 67 -12.75 -13.37 7.60
C VAL A 67 -13.26 -12.32 6.61
N LEU A 68 -14.42 -11.71 6.89
CA LEU A 68 -14.97 -10.63 6.06
C LEU A 68 -14.02 -9.41 5.99
N ASP A 69 -13.44 -9.00 7.12
CA ASP A 69 -12.45 -7.91 7.17
C ASP A 69 -11.21 -8.26 6.35
N PHE A 70 -10.74 -9.51 6.45
CA PHE A 70 -9.61 -9.99 5.66
C PHE A 70 -9.92 -9.97 4.15
N ILE A 71 -11.07 -10.50 3.73
CA ILE A 71 -11.50 -10.49 2.32
C ILE A 71 -11.64 -9.06 1.80
N THR A 72 -12.25 -8.16 2.58
CA THR A 72 -12.41 -6.76 2.18
C THR A 72 -11.05 -6.08 1.99
N LYS A 73 -10.08 -6.42 2.85
CA LYS A 73 -8.70 -5.94 2.70
C LYS A 73 -8.05 -6.48 1.43
N LEU A 74 -8.20 -7.78 1.14
CA LEU A 74 -7.69 -8.38 -0.08
C LEU A 74 -8.25 -7.71 -1.34
N MET A 75 -9.57 -7.45 -1.36
CA MET A 75 -10.24 -6.78 -2.50
C MET A 75 -9.78 -5.33 -2.72
N SER A 76 -9.13 -4.71 -1.74
CA SER A 76 -8.61 -3.34 -1.85
C SER A 76 -7.15 -3.27 -2.30
N MET A 77 -6.49 -4.41 -2.43
CA MET A 77 -5.09 -4.53 -2.85
C MET A 77 -5.01 -4.84 -4.35
N GLU A 78 -3.88 -4.53 -4.98
CA GLU A 78 -3.59 -5.00 -6.33
C GLU A 78 -3.24 -6.50 -6.32
N ASP A 79 -3.50 -7.21 -7.42
CA ASP A 79 -3.32 -8.66 -7.49
C ASP A 79 -1.87 -9.08 -7.16
N GLU A 80 -0.88 -8.29 -7.60
CA GLU A 80 0.54 -8.53 -7.32
C GLU A 80 0.86 -8.44 -5.81
N ASP A 81 0.28 -7.44 -5.12
CA ASP A 81 0.47 -7.24 -3.68
C ASP A 81 -0.18 -8.36 -2.86
N VAL A 82 -1.31 -8.88 -3.33
CA VAL A 82 -1.99 -10.02 -2.70
C VAL A 82 -1.10 -11.25 -2.77
N VAL A 83 -0.55 -11.55 -3.96
CA VAL A 83 0.35 -12.69 -4.17
C VAL A 83 1.61 -12.55 -3.29
N MET A 84 2.23 -11.38 -3.27
CA MET A 84 3.38 -11.11 -2.40
C MET A 84 3.06 -11.30 -0.92
N MET A 85 1.89 -10.84 -0.46
CA MET A 85 1.46 -10.99 0.93
C MET A 85 1.30 -12.48 1.30
N PHE A 86 0.71 -13.29 0.43
CA PHE A 86 0.57 -14.74 0.68
C PHE A 86 1.92 -15.45 0.77
N HIS A 87 2.88 -15.10 -0.10
CA HIS A 87 4.24 -15.64 0.00
C HIS A 87 4.94 -15.24 1.31
N GLN A 88 4.79 -13.99 1.75
CA GLN A 88 5.34 -13.56 3.05
C GLN A 88 4.71 -14.29 4.23
N ILE A 89 3.40 -14.55 4.17
CA ILE A 89 2.70 -15.33 5.20
C ILE A 89 3.25 -16.76 5.24
N GLU A 90 3.45 -17.39 4.09
CA GLU A 90 4.07 -18.72 3.96
C GLU A 90 5.49 -18.74 4.57
N ASP A 91 6.34 -17.76 4.23
CA ASP A 91 7.68 -17.65 4.79
C ASP A 91 7.64 -17.53 6.32
N TYR A 92 6.79 -16.66 6.86
CA TYR A 92 6.63 -16.49 8.30
C TYR A 92 6.12 -17.75 8.99
N MET A 93 5.20 -18.48 8.36
CA MET A 93 4.71 -19.76 8.87
C MET A 93 5.81 -20.80 8.97
N VAL A 94 6.70 -20.89 7.97
CA VAL A 94 7.90 -21.74 8.03
C VAL A 94 8.79 -21.32 9.20
N PHE A 95 9.04 -20.02 9.36
CA PHE A 95 9.89 -19.52 10.46
C PHE A 95 9.34 -19.81 11.86
N VAL A 96 8.02 -19.76 12.04
CA VAL A 96 7.39 -20.06 13.34
C VAL A 96 7.05 -21.55 13.52
N GLY A 97 7.42 -22.41 12.57
CA GLY A 97 7.16 -23.85 12.62
C GLY A 97 5.66 -24.20 12.54
N ILE A 98 4.83 -23.33 11.96
CA ILE A 98 3.41 -23.56 11.75
C ILE A 98 3.22 -24.17 10.36
N ASP A 99 3.05 -25.49 10.33
CA ASP A 99 2.91 -26.31 9.11
C ASP A 99 1.48 -26.22 8.51
N ALA A 100 0.87 -25.03 8.41
CA ALA A 100 -0.56 -24.94 8.05
C ALA A 100 -0.86 -25.13 6.55
N LEU A 101 0.13 -24.99 5.65
CA LEU A 101 -0.03 -25.45 4.26
C LEU A 101 -0.21 -26.97 4.19
N ARG A 102 0.43 -27.70 5.11
CA ARG A 102 0.27 -29.15 5.25
C ARG A 102 -1.11 -29.57 5.80
N GLN A 103 -1.84 -28.65 6.42
CA GLN A 103 -3.23 -28.88 6.87
C GLN A 103 -4.25 -28.61 5.76
N LEU A 104 -3.92 -27.82 4.74
CA LEU A 104 -4.69 -27.77 3.48
C LEU A 104 -4.45 -29.03 2.64
N ASP A 105 -3.23 -29.56 2.64
CA ASP A 105 -2.89 -30.90 2.08
C ASP A 105 -3.60 -32.06 2.78
N LEU A 106 -4.16 -31.87 3.97
CA LEU A 106 -4.97 -32.87 4.68
C LEU A 106 -6.42 -32.91 4.17
N PHE A 107 -6.87 -31.90 3.42
CA PHE A 107 -8.21 -31.82 2.81
C PHE A 107 -8.19 -31.94 1.28
N GLY A 108 -7.03 -31.82 0.64
CA GLY A 108 -6.83 -32.18 -0.76
C GLY A 108 -6.21 -33.57 -0.85
N GLU A 109 -6.81 -34.49 -1.60
CA GLU A 109 -6.07 -35.66 -2.09
C GLU A 109 -4.75 -35.15 -2.67
N LYS A 110 -3.62 -35.70 -2.22
CA LYS A 110 -2.32 -35.45 -2.83
C LYS A 110 -2.43 -35.80 -4.31
N GLN A 111 -2.75 -34.82 -5.15
CA GLN A 111 -2.45 -34.90 -6.56
C GLN A 111 -0.93 -35.05 -6.59
N GLU A 112 -0.45 -36.20 -7.04
CA GLU A 112 0.94 -36.34 -7.46
C GLU A 112 1.23 -35.14 -8.34
N ALA A 113 2.14 -34.27 -7.89
CA ALA A 113 2.44 -33.04 -8.59
C ALA A 113 2.82 -33.42 -10.02
N SER A 114 2.03 -32.97 -10.99
CA SER A 114 2.39 -33.15 -12.39
C SER A 114 3.75 -32.53 -12.64
N ASP A 115 4.50 -33.05 -13.61
CA ASP A 115 5.81 -32.51 -13.97
C ASP A 115 5.76 -30.98 -14.17
N ASP A 116 4.68 -30.46 -14.78
CA ASP A 116 4.41 -29.02 -14.94
C ASP A 116 4.37 -28.24 -13.59
N THR A 117 3.86 -28.86 -12.53
CA THR A 117 3.77 -28.25 -11.20
C THR A 117 5.14 -28.19 -10.52
N ILE A 118 5.97 -29.22 -10.74
CA ILE A 118 7.33 -29.31 -10.21
C ILE A 118 8.23 -28.30 -10.93
N GLU A 119 8.12 -28.21 -12.26
CA GLU A 119 8.86 -27.25 -13.09
C GLU A 119 8.49 -25.80 -12.74
N LYS A 120 7.19 -25.53 -12.53
CA LYS A 120 6.74 -24.21 -12.07
C LYS A 120 7.29 -23.87 -10.68
N ALA A 121 7.24 -24.81 -9.74
CA ALA A 121 7.77 -24.60 -8.39
C ALA A 121 9.29 -24.32 -8.41
N ALA A 122 10.04 -25.00 -9.29
CA ALA A 122 11.46 -24.75 -9.49
C ALA A 122 11.73 -23.35 -10.06
N TYR A 123 10.95 -22.94 -11.07
CA TYR A 123 11.01 -21.57 -11.60
C TYR A 123 10.74 -20.52 -10.53
N ASP A 124 9.65 -20.67 -9.76
CA ASP A 124 9.29 -19.70 -8.72
C ASP A 124 10.36 -19.66 -7.61
N ALA A 125 10.96 -20.80 -7.26
CA ALA A 125 12.07 -20.86 -6.30
C ALA A 125 13.32 -20.12 -6.80
N GLY A 126 13.65 -20.25 -8.09
CA GLY A 126 14.75 -19.50 -8.70
C GLY A 126 14.48 -17.99 -8.67
N TYR A 127 13.28 -17.60 -9.08
CA TYR A 127 12.86 -16.19 -9.09
C TYR A 127 12.97 -15.55 -7.70
N ARG A 128 12.54 -16.26 -6.65
CA ARG A 128 12.68 -15.80 -5.25
C ARG A 128 14.13 -15.67 -4.82
N ALA A 129 14.97 -16.67 -5.13
CA ALA A 129 16.37 -16.67 -4.73
C ALA A 129 17.13 -15.45 -5.30
N ALA A 130 16.80 -15.03 -6.53
CA ALA A 130 17.36 -13.83 -7.16
C ALA A 130 16.96 -12.52 -6.45
N HIS A 131 15.77 -12.45 -5.86
CA HIS A 131 15.33 -11.27 -5.11
C HIS A 131 15.94 -11.19 -3.71
N LEU A 132 16.12 -12.33 -3.05
CA LEU A 132 16.56 -12.40 -1.66
C LEU A 132 18.09 -12.33 -1.52
N SER A 133 18.83 -13.05 -2.34
CA SER A 133 20.29 -13.19 -2.20
C SER A 133 20.94 -13.51 -3.55
N PRO A 134 20.95 -12.57 -4.50
CA PRO A 134 21.43 -12.80 -5.86
C PRO A 134 22.89 -13.23 -5.96
N ASP A 135 23.72 -12.89 -4.97
CA ASP A 135 25.16 -13.18 -4.98
C ASP A 135 25.51 -14.54 -4.32
N ASP A 136 24.62 -15.08 -3.49
CA ASP A 136 24.85 -16.29 -2.68
C ASP A 136 23.92 -17.46 -3.02
N ALA A 137 22.89 -17.22 -3.85
CA ALA A 137 21.95 -18.25 -4.26
C ALA A 137 22.62 -19.30 -5.14
N THR A 138 22.42 -20.57 -4.79
CA THR A 138 22.87 -21.73 -5.57
C THR A 138 21.68 -22.58 -5.96
N ASN A 139 21.69 -23.07 -7.19
CA ASN A 139 20.63 -23.95 -7.69
C ASN A 139 20.67 -25.28 -6.92
N PRO A 140 19.58 -25.68 -6.24
CA PRO A 140 19.55 -26.89 -5.45
C PRO A 140 19.36 -28.16 -6.29
N TYR A 141 19.01 -28.03 -7.57
CA TYR A 141 18.73 -29.16 -8.45
C TYR A 141 19.99 -29.69 -9.15
N GLN A 142 19.93 -30.90 -9.70
CA GLN A 142 21.06 -31.49 -10.38
C GLN A 142 21.20 -30.93 -11.80
N LYS A 143 22.42 -30.48 -12.16
CA LYS A 143 22.71 -29.96 -13.49
C LYS A 143 22.47 -31.02 -14.57
N GLY A 144 21.67 -30.67 -15.58
CA GLY A 144 21.29 -31.55 -16.69
C GLY A 144 19.85 -32.07 -16.61
N GLU A 145 19.11 -31.75 -15.54
CA GLU A 145 17.68 -32.01 -15.42
C GLU A 145 16.85 -30.81 -15.90
N ASN A 146 15.66 -31.03 -16.45
CA ASN A 146 14.76 -29.93 -16.86
C ASN A 146 14.48 -28.98 -15.69
N ILE A 147 14.23 -29.52 -14.50
CA ILE A 147 13.94 -28.76 -13.27
C ILE A 147 15.06 -27.76 -12.94
N PHE A 148 16.32 -28.14 -13.19
CA PHE A 148 17.47 -27.27 -13.02
C PHE A 148 17.38 -26.05 -13.96
N GLU A 149 17.04 -26.27 -15.24
CA GLU A 149 16.88 -25.20 -16.23
C GLU A 149 15.71 -24.28 -15.89
N HIS A 150 14.61 -24.83 -15.38
CA HIS A 150 13.47 -24.06 -14.92
C HIS A 150 13.83 -23.13 -13.75
N TRP A 151 14.59 -23.63 -12.77
CA TRP A 151 15.10 -22.79 -11.68
C TRP A 151 16.06 -21.70 -12.17
N GLU A 152 17.01 -22.01 -13.05
CA GLU A 152 17.93 -21.01 -13.64
C GLU A 152 17.16 -19.91 -14.40
N ASN A 153 16.13 -20.31 -15.15
CA ASN A 153 15.26 -19.39 -15.88
C ASN A 153 14.52 -18.45 -14.91
N GLY A 154 13.95 -19.00 -13.83
CA GLY A 154 13.33 -18.23 -12.77
C GLY A 154 14.28 -17.24 -12.14
N PHE A 155 15.47 -17.71 -11.77
CA PHE A 155 16.53 -16.89 -11.18
C PHE A 155 16.94 -15.74 -12.08
N SER A 156 17.22 -16.01 -13.36
CA SER A 156 17.56 -14.97 -14.34
C SER A 156 16.46 -13.91 -14.46
N LYS A 157 15.19 -14.32 -14.53
CA LYS A 157 14.05 -13.40 -14.59
C LYS A 157 13.93 -12.55 -13.31
N GLY A 158 14.19 -13.15 -12.15
CA GLY A 158 14.19 -12.43 -10.87
C GLY A 158 15.30 -11.37 -10.81
N ILE A 159 16.49 -11.67 -11.35
CA ILE A 159 17.58 -10.68 -11.46
C ILE A 159 17.18 -9.51 -12.36
N GLU A 160 16.55 -9.78 -13.51
CA GLU A 160 16.07 -8.73 -14.41
C GLU A 160 14.99 -7.86 -13.76
N ALA A 161 14.02 -8.48 -13.09
CA ALA A 161 12.97 -7.78 -12.36
C ALA A 161 13.54 -6.92 -11.21
N ALA A 162 14.46 -7.46 -10.42
CA ALA A 162 15.15 -6.72 -9.37
C ALA A 162 15.95 -5.52 -9.92
N LYS A 163 16.62 -5.68 -11.07
CA LYS A 163 17.32 -4.57 -11.76
C LYS A 163 16.34 -3.51 -12.26
N ALA A 164 15.23 -3.91 -12.87
CA ALA A 164 14.20 -2.99 -13.34
C ALA A 164 13.55 -2.21 -12.18
N ALA A 165 13.26 -2.87 -11.05
CA ALA A 165 12.75 -2.24 -9.85
C ALA A 165 13.74 -1.21 -9.27
N ARG A 166 15.04 -1.54 -9.22
CA ARG A 166 16.09 -0.59 -8.81
C ARG A 166 16.21 0.61 -9.75
N LEU A 167 16.10 0.40 -11.06
CA LEU A 167 16.11 1.49 -12.06
C LEU A 167 14.89 2.40 -11.93
N LYS A 168 13.70 1.85 -11.63
CA LYS A 168 12.48 2.61 -11.36
C LYS A 168 12.59 3.41 -10.05
N ALA A 169 13.15 2.81 -9.00
CA ALA A 169 13.38 3.49 -7.71
C ALA A 169 14.43 4.62 -7.80
N ASN A 170 15.40 4.50 -8.70
CA ASN A 170 16.45 5.49 -8.92
C ASN A 170 16.13 6.53 -10.01
N LYS A 171 14.92 6.53 -10.57
CA LYS A 171 14.42 7.67 -11.36
C LYS A 171 13.67 8.61 -10.40
N PRO A 172 14.30 9.68 -9.88
CA PRO A 172 13.50 10.77 -9.33
C PRO A 172 12.65 11.31 -10.47
N GLU A 173 11.35 11.50 -10.22
CA GLU A 173 10.46 12.24 -11.11
C GLU A 173 10.99 13.67 -11.28
N LEU A 174 11.92 13.84 -12.22
CA LEU A 174 12.28 15.13 -12.78
C LEU A 174 11.39 15.33 -14.01
N GLU A 175 10.14 15.73 -13.76
CA GLU A 175 9.34 16.48 -14.71
C GLU A 175 8.23 17.26 -13.97
N ILE A 176 8.67 18.21 -13.15
CA ILE A 176 7.95 19.48 -13.04
C ILE A 176 8.93 20.55 -13.50
N VAL A 177 8.95 20.83 -14.80
CA VAL A 177 9.45 22.10 -15.32
C VAL A 177 8.50 22.61 -16.40
N GLN A 178 7.67 23.56 -15.94
CA GLN A 178 7.02 24.69 -16.62
C GLN A 178 5.92 24.41 -17.64
#